data_AF-A0A8C9ARF5-F1
#
_entry.id   AF-A0A8C9ARF5-F1
#
_cell.length_a   1.000
_cell.length_b   1.000
_cell.length_c   1.000
_cell.angle_alpha   90.00
_cell.angle_beta   90.00
_cell.angle_gamma   90.00
#
_symmetry.space_group_name_H-M   'P 1'
#
loop_
_entity.id
_entity.type
_entity.pdbx_description
1 polymer ?
#
loop_
_entity_poly.entity_id
_entity_poly.type
_entity_poly.pdbx_seq_one_letter_code
_entity_poly.pdbx_strand_id
1 'polypeptide(L)'
;MSQERVVPASAVPLEEFSSWPEELCRQELPSVLPRLLISLVVTSTSRRVWIEHIQILKIIVEMFLPHMNYLTLEQTFFSQALPKTMKLFDDMVYELTSQASGLSSQNLEIQTTLRNILQTMVQLLGALTGCVQHVCATQESIILQNIHSLPSSVLHVIKSTFVHCKFQTFSRLFSRRLILFKSS
;
A
#
# COMPACT_ATOMS: atom_id res chain seq x y z
N MET A 1 -11.11 3.77 -50.18
CA MET A 1 -9.92 3.82 -49.32
C MET A 1 -10.39 4.17 -47.93
N SER A 2 -10.32 3.18 -47.03
CA SER A 2 -10.91 3.23 -45.70
C SER A 2 -10.08 4.11 -44.78
N GLN A 3 -10.73 5.10 -44.17
CA GLN A 3 -10.08 6.06 -43.30
C GLN A 3 -9.98 5.43 -41.90
N GLU A 4 -8.79 4.91 -41.60
CA GLU A 4 -8.40 4.46 -40.26
C GLU A 4 -8.48 5.64 -39.30
N ARG A 5 -9.54 5.63 -38.49
CA ARG A 5 -9.79 6.61 -37.46
C ARG A 5 -8.90 6.21 -36.28
N VAL A 6 -7.71 6.82 -36.18
CA VAL A 6 -6.85 6.75 -35.00
C VAL A 6 -7.61 7.39 -33.84
N VAL A 7 -8.18 6.54 -32.99
CA VAL A 7 -8.78 6.96 -31.73
C VAL A 7 -7.64 7.32 -30.78
N PRO A 8 -7.58 8.54 -30.22
CA PRO A 8 -6.63 8.84 -29.17
C PRO A 8 -7.02 8.03 -27.94
N ALA A 9 -6.15 7.09 -27.54
CA ALA A 9 -6.27 6.26 -26.35
C ALA A 9 -6.06 7.08 -25.06
N SER A 10 -6.92 8.06 -24.84
CA SER A 10 -6.97 8.83 -23.59
C SER A 10 -7.97 8.17 -22.64
N ALA A 11 -7.45 7.71 -21.50
CA ALA A 11 -8.18 7.19 -20.34
C ALA A 11 -8.99 5.91 -20.59
N VAL A 12 -8.32 4.76 -20.57
CA VAL A 12 -8.98 3.48 -20.27
C VAL A 12 -9.56 3.59 -18.85
N PRO A 13 -10.89 3.49 -18.67
CA PRO A 13 -11.53 3.48 -17.36
C PRO A 13 -10.98 2.34 -16.49
N LEU A 14 -10.88 2.56 -15.17
CA LEU A 14 -10.34 1.56 -14.24
C LEU A 14 -11.12 0.23 -14.30
N GLU A 15 -12.40 0.30 -14.67
CA GLU A 15 -13.28 -0.85 -14.86
C GLU A 15 -12.90 -1.74 -16.06
N GLU A 16 -12.34 -1.17 -17.13
CA GLU A 16 -12.00 -1.93 -18.35
C GLU A 16 -10.83 -2.89 -18.13
N PHE A 17 -9.88 -2.56 -17.23
CA PHE A 17 -8.75 -3.44 -16.93
C PHE A 17 -9.19 -4.81 -16.38
N SER A 18 -10.30 -4.86 -15.63
CA SER A 18 -10.82 -6.11 -15.07
C SER A 18 -11.32 -7.09 -16.15
N SER A 19 -11.61 -6.59 -17.36
CA SER A 19 -12.10 -7.39 -18.49
C SER A 19 -10.98 -7.85 -19.43
N TRP A 20 -9.73 -7.47 -19.18
CA TRP A 20 -8.61 -7.78 -20.06
C TRP A 20 -8.17 -9.23 -19.91
N PRO A 21 -7.91 -9.95 -21.02
CA PRO A 21 -7.24 -11.24 -20.99
C PRO A 21 -5.75 -11.09 -20.62
N GLU A 22 -5.18 -12.14 -20.02
CA GLU A 22 -3.80 -12.16 -19.50
C GLU A 22 -2.76 -11.78 -20.57
N GLU A 23 -2.97 -12.17 -21.83
CA GLU A 23 -2.07 -11.84 -22.94
C GLU A 23 -2.03 -10.34 -23.23
N LEU A 24 -3.17 -9.65 -23.16
CA LEU A 24 -3.25 -8.20 -23.35
C LEU A 24 -2.65 -7.47 -22.14
N CYS A 25 -2.90 -7.95 -20.92
CA CYS A 25 -2.26 -7.41 -19.71
C CYS A 25 -0.74 -7.48 -19.80
N ARG A 26 -0.18 -8.59 -20.30
CA ARG A 26 1.27 -8.75 -20.47
C ARG A 26 1.84 -7.82 -21.55
N GLN A 27 1.15 -7.64 -22.67
CA GLN A 27 1.61 -6.79 -23.77
C GLN A 27 1.57 -5.29 -23.40
N GLU A 28 0.50 -4.86 -22.72
CA GLU A 28 0.31 -3.46 -22.33
C GLU A 28 0.95 -3.11 -20.98
N LEU A 29 1.56 -4.07 -20.28
CA LEU A 29 2.30 -3.85 -19.03
C LEU A 29 3.28 -2.66 -19.12
N PRO A 30 4.14 -2.51 -20.16
CA PRO A 30 5.11 -1.42 -20.22
C PRO A 30 4.47 -0.05 -20.49
N SER A 31 3.29 0.00 -21.09
CA SER A 31 2.59 1.24 -21.48
C SER A 31 1.66 1.74 -20.38
N VAL A 32 0.98 0.81 -19.69
CA VAL A 32 -0.06 1.08 -18.68
C VAL A 32 0.54 1.20 -17.28
N LEU A 33 1.48 0.34 -16.91
CA LEU A 33 2.05 0.35 -15.55
C LEU A 33 2.63 1.70 -15.16
N PRO A 34 3.46 2.38 -15.98
CA PRO A 34 3.97 3.70 -15.63
C PRO A 34 2.86 4.73 -15.44
N ARG A 35 1.75 4.62 -16.19
CA ARG A 35 0.62 5.55 -16.07
C ARG A 35 -0.15 5.33 -14.78
N LEU A 36 -0.39 4.07 -14.39
CA LEU A 36 -1.02 3.73 -13.11
C LEU A 36 -0.13 4.18 -11.93
N LEU A 37 1.18 4.00 -12.04
CA LEU A 37 2.14 4.49 -11.05
C LEU A 37 2.16 6.02 -10.97
N ILE A 38 2.16 6.73 -12.10
CA ILE A 38 2.07 8.20 -12.14
C ILE A 38 0.75 8.66 -11.53
N SER A 39 -0.37 8.02 -11.86
CA SER A 39 -1.67 8.33 -11.25
C SER A 39 -1.60 8.20 -9.73
N LEU A 40 -1.11 7.06 -9.23
CA LEU A 40 -0.91 6.82 -7.79
C LEU A 40 0.03 7.84 -7.12
N VAL A 41 1.01 8.39 -7.85
CA VAL A 41 1.97 9.37 -7.34
C VAL A 41 1.40 10.80 -7.36
N VAL A 42 0.71 11.19 -8.43
CA VAL A 42 0.25 12.58 -8.68
C VAL A 42 -1.03 12.92 -7.91
N THR A 43 -1.91 11.96 -7.65
CA THR A 43 -3.18 12.20 -6.93
C THR A 43 -3.02 12.34 -5.41
N SER A 44 -1.78 12.29 -4.89
CA SER A 44 -1.47 12.32 -3.46
C SER A 44 -1.68 13.69 -2.76
N THR A 45 -2.37 14.63 -3.42
CA THR A 45 -2.61 16.01 -2.95
C THR A 45 -4.04 16.28 -2.46
N SER A 46 -4.95 15.29 -2.46
CA SER A 46 -6.30 15.47 -1.93
C SER A 46 -6.84 14.29 -1.13
N ARG A 47 -7.39 14.59 0.05
CA ARG A 47 -8.03 13.66 1.03
C ARG A 47 -9.21 12.85 0.44
N ARG A 48 -9.75 13.25 -0.72
CA ARG A 48 -10.97 12.68 -1.31
C ARG A 48 -10.79 11.48 -2.24
N VAL A 49 -9.58 10.92 -2.34
CA VAL A 49 -9.30 9.92 -3.39
C VAL A 49 -8.68 8.62 -2.85
N TRP A 50 -8.87 8.26 -1.57
CA TRP A 50 -8.31 7.00 -1.05
C TRP A 50 -8.84 5.76 -1.78
N ILE A 51 -10.12 5.80 -2.18
CA ILE A 51 -10.78 4.71 -2.90
C ILE A 51 -10.12 4.48 -4.26
N GLU A 52 -9.87 5.52 -5.06
CA GLU A 52 -9.25 5.34 -6.38
C GLU A 52 -7.80 4.87 -6.26
N HIS A 53 -7.02 5.39 -5.28
CA HIS A 53 -5.66 4.88 -5.04
C HIS A 53 -5.66 3.39 -4.69
N ILE A 54 -6.63 2.95 -3.88
CA ILE A 54 -6.78 1.53 -3.52
C ILE A 54 -7.24 0.71 -4.73
N GLN A 55 -8.14 1.22 -5.56
CA GLN A 55 -8.56 0.55 -6.80
C GLN A 55 -7.39 0.40 -7.77
N ILE A 56 -6.59 1.45 -7.98
CA ILE A 56 -5.37 1.40 -8.79
C ILE A 56 -4.40 0.37 -8.22
N LEU A 57 -4.19 0.37 -6.89
CA LEU A 57 -3.33 -0.61 -6.24
C LEU A 57 -3.83 -2.05 -6.46
N LYS A 58 -5.13 -2.29 -6.33
CA LYS A 58 -5.73 -3.61 -6.58
C LYS A 58 -5.53 -4.03 -8.03
N ILE A 59 -5.75 -3.16 -9.00
CA ILE A 59 -5.50 -3.45 -10.42
C ILE A 59 -4.04 -3.82 -10.67
N ILE A 60 -3.10 -3.06 -10.08
CA ILE A 60 -1.66 -3.38 -10.21
C ILE A 60 -1.36 -4.77 -9.63
N VAL A 61 -1.88 -5.07 -8.43
CA VAL A 61 -1.63 -6.33 -7.72
C VAL A 61 -2.30 -7.53 -8.41
N GLU A 62 -3.53 -7.38 -8.87
CA GLU A 62 -4.33 -8.49 -9.41
C GLU A 62 -4.02 -8.75 -10.90
N MET A 63 -3.90 -7.70 -11.71
CA MET A 63 -3.79 -7.84 -13.17
C MET A 63 -2.36 -7.81 -13.68
N PHE A 64 -1.47 -7.01 -13.08
CA PHE A 64 -0.15 -6.73 -13.65
C PHE A 64 0.98 -7.45 -12.92
N LEU A 65 0.87 -7.59 -11.60
CA LEU A 65 1.84 -8.28 -10.75
C LEU A 65 2.17 -9.69 -11.24
N PRO A 66 1.19 -10.54 -11.67
CA PRO A 66 1.46 -11.90 -12.16
C PRO A 66 2.39 -11.97 -13.37
N HIS A 67 2.54 -10.87 -14.09
CA HIS A 67 3.33 -10.79 -15.32
C HIS A 67 4.68 -10.09 -15.11
N MET A 68 4.96 -9.58 -13.90
CA MET A 68 6.23 -8.94 -13.59
C MET A 68 7.25 -9.96 -13.11
N ASN A 69 8.49 -9.83 -13.58
CA ASN A 69 9.61 -10.51 -12.93
C ASN A 69 10.03 -9.75 -11.66
N TYR A 70 10.81 -10.40 -10.80
CA TYR A 70 11.25 -9.84 -9.52
C TYR A 70 11.99 -8.50 -9.66
N LEU A 71 12.88 -8.37 -10.66
CA LEU A 71 13.65 -7.13 -10.86
C LEU A 71 12.74 -5.95 -11.23
N THR A 72 11.78 -6.17 -12.14
CA THR A 72 10.79 -5.16 -12.52
C THR A 72 9.88 -4.82 -11.35
N LEU A 73 9.47 -5.81 -10.56
CA LEU A 73 8.67 -5.61 -9.36
C LEU A 73 9.40 -4.72 -8.34
N GLU A 74 10.68 -4.99 -8.10
CA GLU A 74 11.50 -4.19 -7.18
C GLU A 74 11.69 -2.74 -7.68
N GLN A 75 12.05 -2.59 -8.96
CA GLN A 75 12.35 -1.28 -9.55
C GLN A 75 11.12 -0.40 -9.76
N THR A 76 9.91 -0.96 -9.81
CA THR A 76 8.68 -0.21 -10.07
C THR A 76 7.77 -0.18 -8.84
N PHE A 77 7.27 -1.34 -8.42
CA PHE A 77 6.29 -1.44 -7.35
C PHE A 77 6.92 -1.12 -5.99
N PHE A 78 8.04 -1.75 -5.62
CA PHE A 78 8.65 -1.52 -4.30
C PHE A 78 9.28 -0.13 -4.16
N SER A 79 9.82 0.42 -5.24
CA SER A 79 10.47 1.73 -5.21
C SER A 79 9.46 2.90 -5.32
N GLN A 80 8.37 2.75 -6.09
CA GLN A 80 7.44 3.86 -6.39
C GLN A 80 6.07 3.68 -5.72
N ALA A 81 5.41 2.53 -5.91
CA ALA A 81 4.05 2.32 -5.42
C ALA A 81 3.98 2.07 -3.91
N LEU A 82 4.87 1.23 -3.40
CA LEU A 82 4.86 0.77 -2.01
C LEU A 82 5.10 1.91 -1.01
N PRO A 83 6.04 2.86 -1.20
CA PRO A 83 6.21 3.99 -0.27
C PRO A 83 4.98 4.91 -0.24
N LYS A 84 4.30 5.08 -1.37
CA LYS A 84 3.05 5.87 -1.44
C LYS A 84 1.90 5.17 -0.75
N THR A 85 1.81 3.84 -0.92
CA THR A 85 0.83 3.01 -0.23
C THR A 85 1.02 3.05 1.28
N MET A 86 2.26 3.03 1.77
CA MET A 86 2.57 3.21 3.18
C MET A 86 2.14 4.57 3.69
N LYS A 87 2.45 5.65 2.96
CA LYS A 87 2.00 6.99 3.32
C LYS A 87 0.47 7.08 3.40
N LEU A 88 -0.26 6.47 2.45
CA LEU A 88 -1.72 6.40 2.46
C LEU A 88 -2.24 5.69 3.72
N PHE A 89 -1.60 4.61 4.14
CA PHE A 89 -1.93 3.92 5.39
C PHE A 89 -1.70 4.82 6.61
N ASP A 90 -0.56 5.50 6.69
CA ASP A 90 -0.24 6.41 7.79
C ASP A 90 -1.24 7.58 7.86
N ASP A 91 -1.63 8.14 6.72
CA ASP A 91 -2.64 9.21 6.63
C ASP A 91 -4.02 8.71 7.13
N MET A 92 -4.41 7.47 6.80
CA MET A 92 -5.64 6.85 7.30
C MET A 92 -5.58 6.61 8.82
N VAL A 93 -4.46 6.11 9.34
CA VAL A 93 -4.27 5.90 10.79
C VAL A 93 -4.34 7.22 11.54
N TYR A 94 -3.74 8.28 11.01
CA TYR A 94 -3.78 9.61 11.60
C TYR A 94 -5.22 10.13 11.68
N GLU A 95 -5.98 10.05 10.59
CA GLU A 95 -7.39 10.49 10.55
C GLU A 95 -8.28 9.62 11.45
N LEU A 96 -8.06 8.31 11.49
CA LEU A 96 -8.76 7.40 12.40
C LEU A 96 -8.53 7.82 13.86
N THR A 97 -7.28 8.09 14.23
CA THR A 97 -6.90 8.45 15.59
C THR A 97 -7.45 9.82 15.98
N SER A 98 -7.42 10.79 15.05
CA SER A 98 -7.94 12.14 15.30
C SER A 98 -9.46 12.11 15.51
N GLN A 99 -10.19 11.38 14.67
CA GLN A 99 -11.65 11.25 14.81
C GLN A 99 -12.06 10.41 16.01
N ALA A 100 -11.30 9.36 16.35
CA ALA A 100 -11.56 8.54 17.53
C ALA A 100 -11.47 9.36 18.83
N SER A 101 -10.61 10.38 18.87
CA SER A 101 -10.50 11.28 20.03
C SER A 101 -11.74 12.17 20.25
N GLY A 102 -12.56 12.36 19.21
CA GLY A 102 -13.81 13.13 19.26
C GLY A 102 -15.07 12.29 19.49
N LEU A 103 -14.94 10.97 19.72
CA LEU A 103 -16.08 10.08 19.91
C LEU A 103 -16.80 10.34 21.23
N SER A 104 -18.05 10.79 21.11
CA SER A 104 -19.08 10.74 22.15
C SER A 104 -20.20 9.82 21.67
N SER A 105 -20.88 9.16 22.61
CA SER A 105 -21.95 8.17 22.35
C SER A 105 -23.11 8.65 21.48
N GLN A 106 -23.23 9.95 21.22
CA GLN A 106 -24.30 10.56 20.44
C GLN A 106 -23.90 10.93 18.99
N ASN A 107 -22.63 10.76 18.61
CA ASN A 107 -22.09 11.32 17.37
C ASN A 107 -22.09 10.29 16.21
N LEU A 108 -23.28 9.99 15.69
CA LEU A 108 -23.52 9.00 14.61
C LEU A 108 -22.71 9.28 13.32
N GLU A 109 -22.41 10.55 13.03
CA GLU A 109 -21.62 10.94 11.87
C GLU A 109 -20.14 10.54 12.02
N ILE A 110 -19.56 10.73 13.21
CA ILE A 110 -18.19 10.29 13.54
C ILE A 110 -18.10 8.76 13.47
N GLN A 111 -19.12 8.06 13.98
CA GLN A 111 -19.16 6.59 13.92
C GLN A 111 -19.17 6.08 12.48
N THR A 112 -19.99 6.70 11.61
CA THR A 112 -20.06 6.35 10.19
C THR A 112 -18.73 6.61 9.48
N THR A 113 -18.10 7.74 9.77
CA THR A 113 -16.80 8.09 9.17
C THR A 113 -15.71 7.12 9.59
N LEU A 114 -15.58 6.80 10.87
CA LEU A 114 -14.62 5.80 11.36
C LEU A 114 -14.82 4.42 10.73
N ARG A 115 -16.08 3.98 10.59
CA ARG A 115 -16.40 2.72 9.92
C ARG A 115 -15.90 2.72 8.48
N ASN A 116 -16.12 3.80 7.74
CA ASN A 116 -15.66 3.94 6.35
C ASN A 116 -14.13 3.92 6.25
N ILE A 117 -13.43 4.61 7.17
CA ILE A 117 -11.96 4.59 7.24
C ILE A 117 -11.46 3.17 7.48
N LEU A 118 -12.01 2.47 8.48
CA LEU A 118 -11.64 1.10 8.80
C LEU A 118 -11.89 0.14 7.63
N GLN A 119 -13.04 0.25 6.96
CA GLN A 119 -13.36 -0.56 5.77
C GLN A 119 -12.35 -0.31 4.64
N THR A 120 -11.97 0.96 4.44
CA THR A 120 -10.98 1.36 3.44
C THR A 120 -9.60 0.78 3.76
N MET A 121 -9.19 0.81 5.03
CA MET A 121 -7.94 0.18 5.49
C MET A 121 -7.92 -1.33 5.25
N VAL A 122 -9.03 -2.03 5.46
CA VAL A 122 -9.15 -3.47 5.17
C VAL A 122 -8.92 -3.75 3.68
N GLN A 123 -9.49 -2.94 2.78
CA GLN A 123 -9.26 -3.10 1.34
C GLN A 123 -7.79 -2.89 0.97
N LEU A 124 -7.13 -1.88 1.55
CA LEU A 124 -5.71 -1.62 1.33
C LEU A 124 -4.83 -2.79 1.79
N LEU A 125 -5.10 -3.31 2.98
CA LEU A 125 -4.38 -4.47 3.52
C LEU A 125 -4.61 -5.73 2.68
N GLY A 126 -5.81 -5.91 2.11
CA GLY A 126 -6.10 -6.99 1.17
C GLY A 126 -5.22 -6.93 -0.08
N ALA A 127 -5.09 -5.76 -0.70
CA ALA A 127 -4.22 -5.56 -1.86
C ALA A 127 -2.74 -5.83 -1.53
N LEU A 128 -2.25 -5.32 -0.39
CA LEU A 128 -0.88 -5.59 0.07
C LEU A 128 -0.65 -7.08 0.35
N THR A 129 -1.64 -7.77 0.90
CA THR A 129 -1.58 -9.22 1.14
C THR A 129 -1.44 -9.99 -0.17
N GLY A 130 -2.22 -9.63 -1.19
CA GLY A 130 -2.09 -10.22 -2.53
C GLY A 130 -0.69 -10.03 -3.13
N CYS A 131 -0.08 -8.86 -2.92
CA CYS A 131 1.29 -8.60 -3.33
C CYS A 131 2.29 -9.54 -2.63
N VAL A 132 2.22 -9.67 -1.30
CA VAL A 132 3.09 -10.56 -0.53
C VAL A 132 2.91 -12.02 -0.95
N GLN A 133 1.67 -12.47 -1.14
CA GLN A 133 1.38 -13.83 -1.59
C GLN A 133 2.01 -14.13 -2.95
N HIS A 134 1.91 -13.20 -3.90
CA HIS A 134 2.54 -13.36 -5.19
C HIS A 134 4.07 -13.39 -5.11
N VAL A 135 4.68 -12.49 -4.33
CA VAL A 135 6.15 -12.52 -4.12
C VAL A 135 6.58 -13.86 -3.53
N CYS A 136 5.86 -14.38 -2.54
CA CYS A 136 6.13 -15.68 -1.95
C CYS A 136 5.95 -16.85 -2.93
N ALA A 137 5.02 -16.76 -3.89
CA ALA A 137 4.82 -17.77 -4.91
C ALA A 137 5.89 -17.73 -6.01
N THR A 138 6.35 -16.52 -6.38
CA THR A 138 7.32 -16.31 -7.46
C THR A 138 8.78 -16.49 -7.01
N GLN A 139 9.06 -16.32 -5.71
CA GLN A 139 10.42 -16.40 -5.16
C GLN A 139 10.66 -17.71 -4.39
N GLU A 140 11.32 -18.68 -5.04
CA GLU A 140 11.70 -19.98 -4.42
C GLU A 140 12.68 -19.84 -3.24
N SER A 141 13.49 -18.77 -3.20
CA SER A 141 14.31 -18.44 -2.03
C SER A 141 14.73 -16.97 -2.01
N ILE A 142 14.65 -16.34 -0.85
CA ILE A 142 15.25 -15.01 -0.62
C ILE A 142 16.75 -15.23 -0.46
N ILE A 143 17.51 -15.08 -1.55
CA ILE A 143 18.97 -15.11 -1.50
C ILE A 143 19.43 -13.78 -0.88
N LEU A 144 19.80 -13.80 0.40
CA LEU A 144 20.22 -12.61 1.14
C LEU A 144 21.34 -11.83 0.44
N GLN A 145 22.20 -12.51 -0.32
CA GLN A 145 23.32 -11.92 -1.07
C GLN A 145 22.86 -11.01 -2.23
N ASN A 146 21.62 -11.18 -2.71
CA ASN A 146 21.04 -10.37 -3.78
C ASN A 146 20.26 -9.17 -3.24
N ILE A 147 20.13 -9.02 -1.92
CA ILE A 147 19.50 -7.85 -1.30
C ILE A 147 20.54 -6.73 -1.25
N HIS A 148 20.63 -5.95 -2.33
CA HIS A 148 21.57 -4.83 -2.41
C HIS A 148 21.08 -3.58 -1.67
N SER A 149 19.77 -3.46 -1.44
CA SER A 149 19.19 -2.39 -0.63
C SER A 149 17.84 -2.84 -0.06
N LEU A 150 17.42 -2.25 1.06
CA LEU A 150 16.09 -2.45 1.61
C LEU A 150 15.18 -1.29 1.18
N PRO A 151 13.98 -1.56 0.63
CA PRO A 151 13.02 -0.52 0.33
C PRO A 151 12.70 0.32 1.57
N SER A 152 12.55 1.63 1.37
CA SER A 152 12.25 2.59 2.45
C SER A 152 11.00 2.21 3.27
N SER A 153 10.01 1.59 2.61
CA SER A 153 8.81 1.05 3.26
C SER A 153 9.11 -0.05 4.28
N VAL A 154 10.08 -0.93 4.01
CA VAL A 154 10.50 -1.98 4.95
C VAL A 154 11.18 -1.36 6.16
N LEU A 155 12.08 -0.40 5.93
CA LEU A 155 12.72 0.38 7.00
C LEU A 155 11.68 1.15 7.83
N HIS A 156 10.65 1.71 7.18
CA HIS A 156 9.56 2.40 7.85
C HIS A 156 8.80 1.47 8.80
N VAL A 157 8.43 0.27 8.35
CA VAL A 157 7.74 -0.72 9.20
C VAL A 157 8.62 -1.15 10.37
N ILE A 158 9.90 -1.49 10.12
CA ILE A 158 10.84 -1.88 11.18
C ILE A 158 10.99 -0.75 12.21
N LYS A 159 11.17 0.50 11.75
CA LYS A 159 11.30 1.67 12.61
C LYS A 159 10.03 1.89 13.43
N SER A 160 8.86 1.92 12.81
CA SER A 160 7.57 2.20 13.47
C SER A 160 7.20 1.10 14.48
N THR A 161 7.45 -0.17 14.16
CA THR A 161 7.26 -1.28 15.10
C THR A 161 8.25 -1.22 16.26
N PHE A 162 9.52 -0.90 16.00
CA PHE A 162 10.54 -0.79 17.05
C PHE A 162 10.29 0.39 18.00
N VAL A 163 9.87 1.55 17.48
CA VAL A 163 9.51 2.71 18.31
C VAL A 163 8.39 2.37 19.28
N HIS A 164 7.36 1.67 18.82
CA HIS A 164 6.27 1.23 19.67
C HIS A 164 6.72 0.21 20.73
N CYS A 165 7.57 -0.76 20.36
CA CYS A 165 8.15 -1.72 21.31
C CYS A 165 9.06 -1.04 22.36
N LYS A 166 9.88 -0.07 21.95
CA LYS A 166 10.72 0.73 22.86
C LYS A 166 9.85 1.55 23.81
N PHE A 167 8.78 2.19 23.33
CA PHE A 167 7.85 2.96 24.15
C PHE A 167 7.10 2.08 25.15
N GLN A 168 6.62 0.89 24.75
CA GLN A 168 6.01 -0.06 25.68
C GLN A 168 7.02 -0.63 26.69
N THR A 169 8.26 -0.86 26.30
CA THR A 169 9.32 -1.31 27.21
C THR A 169 9.65 -0.22 28.22
N PHE A 170 9.80 1.04 27.79
CA PHE A 170 9.98 2.19 28.67
C PHE A 170 8.77 2.42 29.57
N SER A 171 7.54 2.42 29.06
CA SER A 171 6.35 2.68 29.89
C SER A 171 6.09 1.56 30.92
N ARG A 172 6.37 0.30 30.58
CA ARG A 172 6.32 -0.82 31.54
C ARG A 172 7.39 -0.72 32.62
N LEU A 173 8.58 -0.22 32.31
CA LEU A 173 9.64 0.03 33.29
C LEU A 173 9.30 1.17 34.26
N PHE A 174 8.48 2.14 33.85
CA PHE A 174 7.99 3.21 34.73
C PHE A 174 6.67 2.87 35.46
N SER A 175 5.91 1.85 35.03
CA SER A 175 4.67 1.41 35.69
C SER A 175 4.85 0.23 36.67
N ARG A 176 5.98 -0.48 36.63
CA ARG A 176 6.34 -1.45 37.69
C ARG A 176 7.52 -0.90 38.47
N ARG A 177 7.33 -0.76 39.79
CA ARG A 177 8.35 -0.40 40.80
C ARG A 177 9.75 -0.83 40.37
N LEU A 178 10.70 0.12 40.47
CA LEU A 178 12.14 -0.10 40.41
C LEU A 178 12.51 -1.43 41.11
N ILE A 179 12.81 -2.46 40.31
CA ILE A 179 13.52 -3.62 40.83
C ILE A 179 14.98 -3.19 40.87
N LEU A 180 15.43 -2.93 42.10
CA LEU A 180 16.82 -2.65 42.43
C LEU A 180 17.65 -3.88 42.04
N PHE A 181 18.40 -3.80 40.94
CA PHE A 181 19.41 -4.80 40.63
C PHE A 181 20.53 -4.67 41.67
N LYS A 182 20.58 -5.61 42.62
CA LYS A 182 21.74 -5.83 43.46
C LYS A 182 22.80 -6.51 42.59
N SER A 183 23.94 -5.82 42.39
CA SER A 183 25.14 -6.42 41.84
C SER A 183 25.67 -7.51 42.78
N SER A 184 26.03 -8.65 42.21
CA SER A 184 26.97 -9.62 42.77
C SER A 184 27.92 -10.02 41.64
#